data_AF-A0A1H9XGR0-F1
#
_entry.id   AF-A0A1H9XGR0-F1
#
_cell.length_a   1.000
_cell.length_b   1.000
_cell.length_c   1.000
_cell.angle_alpha   90.00
_cell.angle_beta   90.00
_cell.angle_gamma   90.00
#
_symmetry.space_group_name_H-M   'P 1'
#
loop_
_entity.id
_entity.type
_entity.pdbx_description
1 polymer ?
#
loop_
_entity_poly.entity_id
_entity_poly.type
_entity_poly.pdbx_seq_one_letter_code
_entity_poly.pdbx_strand_id
1 'polypeptide(L)'
;MSADERVCALTGCENWFSPRSNRQRYCSPEHAADARTRRRAVEDLGVDDYLGALRQLGHDTLTALQPRATELTTAATELTTALNTVVAGFTDLDAAATARIADAEARAHQASVEAAEARDQATRIAAERDTAVTRANTANQAATEAHSARRAAESDAAAARRDLAAAVEARHLESSRADRAEAAAVEDRARAESADQRAARLATRVRTLTTERRDLWHRLTAETARAESAAAEANSARQTAESDAAVAKRDLAAATEAHSATQQDLATVRAVLASTRAELNTLRADLTATRTSLADAHTQATAAQSQAQRAADSRVEALHREHTQALERHITTALTATAARNQVQAELAYLLDSPAESLPAHLRRLHDSLSSSP
;
A
#
# COMPACT_ATOMS: atom_id res chain seq x y z
N MET A 1 86.37 -4.91 31.73
CA MET A 1 85.69 -3.68 32.16
C MET A 1 85.35 -3.86 33.63
N SER A 2 86.00 -3.09 34.49
CA SER A 2 85.71 -3.15 35.93
C SER A 2 84.33 -2.51 36.18
N ALA A 3 83.55 -3.05 37.12
CA ALA A 3 82.18 -2.58 37.38
C ALA A 3 82.09 -1.10 37.84
N ASP A 4 83.23 -0.46 38.10
CA ASP A 4 83.35 0.92 38.57
C ASP A 4 83.91 1.92 37.55
N GLU A 5 84.13 1.52 36.29
CA GLU A 5 84.58 2.46 35.24
C GLU A 5 83.40 3.19 34.59
N ARG A 6 83.48 4.52 34.50
CA ARG A 6 82.48 5.37 33.81
C ARG A 6 83.11 6.07 32.61
N VAL A 7 82.35 6.24 31.54
CA VAL A 7 82.72 7.09 30.40
C VAL A 7 82.56 8.56 30.80
N CYS A 8 83.48 9.41 30.35
CA CYS A 8 83.39 10.86 30.54
C CYS A 8 82.12 11.43 29.87
N ALA A 9 81.31 12.19 30.60
CA ALA A 9 80.05 12.76 30.10
C ALA A 9 80.22 13.98 29.16
N LEU A 10 81.44 14.26 28.70
CA LEU A 10 81.71 15.33 27.73
C LEU A 10 81.61 14.72 26.33
N THR A 11 80.71 15.25 25.50
CA THR A 11 80.47 14.74 24.14
C THR A 11 81.75 14.73 23.32
N GLY A 12 82.15 13.55 22.83
CA GLY A 12 83.39 13.32 22.07
C GLY A 12 84.59 12.85 22.90
N CYS A 13 84.44 12.66 24.22
CA CYS A 13 85.47 12.07 25.07
C CYS A 13 85.16 10.60 25.36
N GLU A 14 85.99 9.69 24.83
CA GLU A 14 85.83 8.24 25.01
C GLU A 14 86.59 7.68 26.22
N ASN A 15 87.21 8.57 27.03
CA ASN A 15 88.00 8.14 28.18
C ASN A 15 87.12 7.52 29.26
N TRP A 16 87.50 6.32 29.67
CA TRP A 16 86.99 5.63 30.85
C TRP A 16 87.79 6.09 32.06
N PHE A 17 87.10 6.37 33.17
CA PHE A 17 87.74 6.75 34.42
C PHE A 17 87.03 6.09 35.60
N SER A 18 87.79 5.80 36.66
CA SER A 18 87.22 5.38 37.94
C SER A 18 86.86 6.63 38.75
N PRO A 19 85.57 6.94 38.95
CA PRO A 19 85.15 8.16 39.62
C PRO A 19 85.53 8.11 41.10
N ARG A 20 86.08 9.21 41.63
CA ARG A 20 86.38 9.32 43.08
C ARG A 20 85.11 9.54 43.92
N SER A 21 83.99 9.87 43.28
CA SER A 21 82.68 9.99 43.92
C SER A 21 81.57 9.74 42.91
N ASN A 22 80.40 9.30 43.38
CA ASN A 22 79.22 9.11 42.53
C ASN A 22 78.77 10.38 41.77
N ARG A 23 79.22 11.56 42.19
CA ARG A 23 78.91 12.85 41.56
C ARG A 23 79.91 13.25 40.47
N GLN A 24 81.07 12.59 40.39
CA GLN A 24 82.06 12.90 39.37
C GLN A 24 81.62 12.32 38.03
N ARG A 25 81.29 13.20 37.08
CA ARG A 25 80.82 12.84 35.73
C ARG A 25 81.87 13.01 34.63
N TYR A 26 83.02 13.59 34.97
CA TYR A 26 84.07 13.94 34.01
C TYR A 26 85.42 13.37 34.46
N CYS A 27 86.21 12.87 33.52
CA CYS A 27 87.50 12.23 33.81
C CYS A 27 88.58 13.21 34.28
N SER A 28 88.42 14.51 34.04
CA SER A 28 89.32 15.57 34.52
C SER A 28 88.57 16.84 34.94
N PRO A 29 89.18 17.70 35.80
CA PRO A 29 88.65 19.02 36.12
C PRO A 29 88.48 19.92 34.88
N GLU A 30 89.37 19.78 33.90
CA GLU A 30 89.32 20.51 32.62
C GLU A 30 88.08 20.12 31.80
N HIS A 31 87.75 18.83 31.70
CA HIS A 31 86.53 18.39 31.04
C HIS A 31 85.27 18.85 31.78
N ALA A 32 85.32 18.95 33.11
CA ALA A 32 84.23 19.56 33.87
C ALA A 32 84.11 21.07 33.59
N ALA A 33 85.22 21.77 33.35
CA ALA A 33 85.22 23.19 32.98
C ALA A 33 84.74 23.40 31.53
N ASP A 34 85.18 22.58 30.57
CA ASP A 34 84.73 22.63 29.18
C ASP A 34 83.23 22.30 29.08
N ALA A 35 82.76 21.26 29.77
CA ALA A 35 81.34 20.94 29.82
C ALA A 35 80.49 22.07 30.43
N ARG A 36 81.02 22.80 31.44
CA ARG A 36 80.35 23.98 32.01
C ARG A 36 80.34 25.14 31.03
N THR A 37 81.42 25.34 30.29
CA THR A 37 81.53 26.41 29.29
C THR A 37 80.61 26.14 28.11
N ARG A 38 80.53 24.90 27.61
CA ARG A 38 79.59 24.50 26.56
C ARG A 38 78.13 24.60 27.01
N ARG A 39 77.81 24.24 28.26
CA ARG A 39 76.46 24.44 28.81
C ARG A 39 76.09 25.91 28.88
N ARG A 40 76.99 26.77 29.39
CA ARG A 40 76.78 28.21 29.39
C ARG A 40 76.65 28.77 27.98
N ALA A 41 77.42 28.28 27.01
CA ALA A 41 77.28 28.67 25.62
C ALA A 41 75.92 28.28 25.02
N VAL A 42 75.35 27.14 25.42
CA VAL A 42 73.99 26.73 25.00
C VAL A 42 72.90 27.53 25.70
N GLU A 43 73.11 27.87 26.98
CA GLU A 43 72.25 28.79 27.74
C GLU A 43 72.27 30.21 27.14
N ASP A 44 73.46 30.71 26.77
CA ASP A 44 73.67 32.01 26.12
C ASP A 44 73.15 32.05 24.67
N LEU A 45 73.02 30.89 24.02
CA LEU A 45 72.38 30.76 22.69
C LEU A 45 70.85 30.87 22.76
N GLY A 46 70.25 31.02 23.96
CA GLY A 46 68.81 31.24 24.12
C GLY A 46 67.95 30.08 23.64
N VAL A 47 68.48 28.85 23.65
CA VAL A 47 67.75 27.66 23.17
C VAL A 47 66.48 27.42 23.98
N ASP A 48 66.49 27.73 25.28
CA ASP A 48 65.29 27.66 26.12
C ASP A 48 64.24 28.71 25.76
N ASP A 49 64.66 29.90 25.34
CA ASP A 49 63.74 30.94 24.81
C ASP A 49 63.15 30.51 23.46
N TYR A 50 63.95 29.85 22.61
CA TYR A 50 63.48 29.33 21.32
C TYR A 50 62.51 28.16 21.49
N LEU A 51 62.79 27.23 22.41
CA LEU A 51 61.87 26.15 22.77
C LEU A 51 60.62 26.67 23.47
N GLY A 52 60.74 27.74 24.25
CA GLY A 52 59.62 28.48 24.83
C GLY A 52 58.73 29.09 23.75
N ALA A 53 59.32 29.77 22.77
CA ALA A 53 58.61 30.36 21.63
C ALA A 53 57.92 29.29 20.77
N LEU A 54 58.55 28.14 20.53
CA LEU A 54 57.94 27.02 19.81
C LEU A 54 56.77 26.38 20.58
N ARG A 55 56.88 26.24 21.91
CA ARG A 55 55.76 25.78 22.74
C ARG A 55 54.62 26.78 22.75
N GLN A 56 54.93 28.07 22.84
CA GLN A 56 53.93 29.13 22.78
C GLN A 56 53.23 29.16 21.43
N LEU A 57 53.98 29.08 20.32
CA LEU A 57 53.42 28.99 18.98
C LEU A 57 52.53 27.75 18.81
N GLY A 58 52.94 26.60 19.35
CA GLY A 58 52.14 25.37 19.38
C GLY A 58 50.86 25.51 20.20
N HIS A 59 50.93 26.22 21.33
CA HIS A 59 49.75 26.52 22.15
C HIS A 59 48.81 27.47 21.42
N ASP A 60 49.32 28.58 20.89
CA ASP A 60 48.55 29.61 20.18
C ASP A 60 47.89 29.03 18.91
N THR A 61 48.57 28.15 18.17
CA THR A 61 47.97 27.46 17.01
C THR A 61 46.90 26.46 17.42
N LEU A 62 47.09 25.69 18.50
CA LEU A 62 46.04 24.83 19.04
C LEU A 62 44.83 25.65 19.49
N THR A 63 45.04 26.75 20.23
CA THR A 63 43.97 27.64 20.69
C THR A 63 43.25 28.32 19.53
N ALA A 64 43.96 28.69 18.45
CA ALA A 64 43.35 29.28 17.27
C ALA A 64 42.55 28.27 16.41
N LEU A 65 42.98 27.01 16.38
CA LEU A 65 42.31 25.94 15.63
C LEU A 65 41.14 25.32 16.40
N GLN A 66 41.16 25.37 17.73
CA GLN A 66 40.16 24.74 18.58
C GLN A 66 38.72 25.21 18.32
N PRO A 67 38.41 26.53 18.15
CA PRO A 67 37.08 27.01 17.79
C PRO A 67 36.58 26.37 16.49
N ARG A 68 37.46 26.26 15.50
CA ARG A 68 37.16 25.74 14.17
C ARG A 68 36.95 24.23 14.17
N ALA A 69 37.70 23.51 15.01
CA ALA A 69 37.47 22.10 15.27
C ALA A 69 36.09 21.89 15.90
N THR A 70 35.70 22.69 16.91
CA THR A 70 34.35 22.66 17.49
C THR A 70 33.26 22.97 16.48
N GLU A 71 33.42 23.99 15.63
CA GLU A 71 32.46 24.31 14.56
C GLU A 71 32.28 23.13 13.60
N LEU A 72 33.37 22.50 13.17
CA LEU A 72 33.32 21.30 12.32
C LEU A 72 32.65 20.12 13.03
N THR A 73 32.89 19.95 14.34
CA THR A 73 32.25 18.86 15.09
C THR A 73 30.75 19.11 15.22
N THR A 74 30.34 20.35 15.50
CA THR A 74 28.92 20.76 15.57
C THR A 74 28.23 20.60 14.22
N ALA A 75 28.86 21.03 13.13
CA ALA A 75 28.32 20.86 11.77
C ALA A 75 28.16 19.37 11.41
N ALA A 76 29.11 18.52 11.83
CA ALA A 76 29.04 17.09 11.61
C ALA A 76 27.90 16.43 12.41
N THR A 77 27.67 16.84 13.66
CA THR A 77 26.52 16.36 14.46
C THR A 77 25.19 16.85 13.92
N GLU A 78 25.10 18.10 13.45
CA GLU A 78 23.90 18.64 12.80
C GLU A 78 23.59 17.87 11.51
N LEU A 79 24.59 17.62 10.67
CA LEU A 79 24.43 16.84 9.44
C LEU A 79 24.00 15.40 9.75
N THR A 80 24.59 14.76 10.75
CA THR A 80 24.22 13.41 11.18
C THR A 80 22.78 13.37 11.68
N THR A 81 22.35 14.39 12.43
CA THR A 81 20.98 14.52 12.92
C THR A 81 20.00 14.69 11.76
N ALA A 82 20.32 15.56 10.80
CA ALA A 82 19.51 15.78 9.61
C ALA A 82 19.39 14.50 8.76
N LEU A 83 20.49 13.77 8.57
CA LEU A 83 20.48 12.47 7.89
C LEU A 83 19.60 11.44 8.60
N ASN A 84 19.69 11.35 9.93
CA ASN A 84 18.84 10.45 10.71
C ASN A 84 17.36 10.81 10.60
N THR A 85 17.01 12.11 10.58
CA THR A 85 15.63 12.55 10.36
C THR A 85 15.12 12.17 8.96
N VAL A 86 15.96 12.31 7.92
CA VAL A 86 15.60 11.90 6.56
C VAL A 86 15.39 10.39 6.47
N VAL A 87 16.29 9.60 7.08
CA VAL A 87 16.15 8.13 7.13
C VAL A 87 14.86 7.72 7.86
N ALA A 88 14.54 8.35 8.99
CA ALA A 88 13.29 8.12 9.70
C ALA A 88 12.06 8.48 8.84
N GLY A 89 12.13 9.59 8.10
CA GLY A 89 11.07 9.97 7.16
C GLY A 89 10.87 8.94 6.05
N PHE A 90 11.95 8.33 5.53
CA PHE A 90 11.84 7.25 4.54
C PHE A 90 11.24 5.98 5.13
N THR A 91 11.58 5.60 6.36
CA THR A 91 10.99 4.43 7.02
C THR A 91 9.49 4.61 7.27
N ASP A 92 9.06 5.83 7.65
CA ASP A 92 7.64 6.15 7.83
C ASP A 92 6.88 6.11 6.50
N LEU A 93 7.49 6.62 5.42
CA LEU A 93 6.93 6.56 4.06
C LEU A 93 6.80 5.13 3.56
N ASP A 94 7.80 4.28 3.81
CA ASP A 94 7.78 2.87 3.41
C ASP A 94 6.73 2.07 4.21
N ALA A 95 6.61 2.33 5.51
CA ALA A 95 5.56 1.76 6.35
C ALA A 95 4.16 2.20 5.87
N ALA A 96 3.99 3.48 5.54
CA ALA A 96 2.73 4.00 5.01
C ALA A 96 2.39 3.41 3.62
N ALA A 97 3.39 3.24 2.76
CA ALA A 97 3.21 2.61 1.44
C ALA A 97 2.80 1.14 1.60
N THR A 98 3.47 0.40 2.48
CA THR A 98 3.16 -0.99 2.80
C THR A 98 1.74 -1.15 3.34
N ALA A 99 1.33 -0.28 4.26
CA ALA A 99 -0.04 -0.26 4.80
C ALA A 99 -1.10 0.00 3.70
N ARG A 100 -0.84 0.93 2.78
CA ARG A 100 -1.75 1.22 1.65
C ARG A 100 -1.86 0.05 0.67
N ILE A 101 -0.76 -0.67 0.41
CA ILE A 101 -0.76 -1.86 -0.43
C ILE A 101 -1.61 -2.95 0.23
N ALA A 102 -1.38 -3.23 1.51
CA ALA A 102 -2.17 -4.22 2.24
C ALA A 102 -3.67 -3.89 2.28
N ASP A 103 -4.04 -2.62 2.47
CA ASP A 103 -5.43 -2.15 2.43
C ASP A 103 -6.04 -2.26 1.02
N ALA A 104 -5.25 -2.02 -0.03
CA ALA A 104 -5.70 -2.22 -1.41
C ALA A 104 -5.92 -3.71 -1.72
N GLU A 105 -5.04 -4.60 -1.27
CA GLU A 105 -5.18 -6.06 -1.40
C GLU A 105 -6.40 -6.58 -0.63
N ALA A 106 -6.61 -6.10 0.60
CA ALA A 106 -7.79 -6.46 1.40
C ALA A 106 -9.11 -6.07 0.69
N ARG A 107 -9.19 -4.86 0.14
CA ARG A 107 -10.36 -4.41 -0.63
C ARG A 107 -10.55 -5.21 -1.92
N ALA A 108 -9.47 -5.57 -2.62
CA ALA A 108 -9.56 -6.40 -3.81
C ALA A 108 -10.07 -7.81 -3.48
N HIS A 109 -9.61 -8.40 -2.37
CA HIS A 109 -10.12 -9.67 -1.88
C HIS A 109 -11.60 -9.60 -1.50
N GLN A 110 -12.01 -8.58 -0.74
CA GLN A 110 -13.41 -8.39 -0.38
C GLN A 110 -14.31 -8.26 -1.62
N ALA A 111 -13.91 -7.43 -2.60
CA ALA A 111 -14.65 -7.29 -3.85
C ALA A 111 -14.74 -8.61 -4.64
N SER A 112 -13.71 -9.46 -4.57
CA SER A 112 -13.72 -10.78 -5.22
C SER A 112 -14.70 -11.76 -4.54
N VAL A 113 -14.82 -11.69 -3.21
CA VAL A 113 -15.77 -12.49 -2.43
C VAL A 113 -17.20 -12.03 -2.71
N GLU A 114 -17.47 -10.73 -2.66
CA GLU A 114 -18.78 -10.15 -2.99
C GLU A 114 -19.20 -10.51 -4.43
N ALA A 115 -18.27 -10.48 -5.39
CA ALA A 115 -18.55 -10.88 -6.76
C ALA A 115 -18.83 -12.39 -6.90
N ALA A 116 -18.20 -13.24 -6.09
CA ALA A 116 -18.47 -14.67 -6.05
C ALA A 116 -19.86 -14.95 -5.44
N GLU A 117 -20.20 -14.30 -4.32
CA GLU A 117 -21.51 -14.39 -3.69
C GLU A 117 -22.63 -13.91 -4.62
N ALA A 118 -22.41 -12.81 -5.34
CA ALA A 118 -23.37 -12.31 -6.34
C ALA A 118 -23.59 -13.31 -7.49
N ARG A 119 -22.53 -14.01 -7.93
CA ARG A 119 -22.66 -15.09 -8.93
C ARG A 119 -23.45 -16.28 -8.38
N ASP A 120 -23.17 -16.70 -7.15
CA ASP A 120 -23.88 -17.80 -6.49
C ASP A 120 -25.35 -17.46 -6.21
N GLN A 121 -25.67 -16.19 -5.98
CA GLN A 121 -27.04 -15.73 -5.87
C GLN A 121 -27.73 -15.74 -7.24
N ALA A 122 -27.05 -15.26 -8.29
CA ALA A 122 -27.59 -15.27 -9.65
C ALA A 122 -27.87 -16.70 -10.17
N THR A 123 -26.99 -17.66 -9.87
CA THR A 123 -27.20 -19.08 -10.24
C THR A 123 -28.37 -19.70 -9.48
N ARG A 124 -28.54 -19.38 -8.19
CA ARG A 124 -29.72 -19.80 -7.41
C ARG A 124 -31.02 -19.25 -7.99
N ILE A 125 -31.06 -17.95 -8.29
CA ILE A 125 -32.24 -17.31 -8.90
C ILE A 125 -32.55 -17.95 -10.27
N ALA A 126 -31.53 -18.25 -11.08
CA ALA A 126 -31.72 -18.93 -12.35
C ALA A 126 -32.31 -20.34 -12.17
N ALA A 127 -31.79 -21.13 -11.22
CA ALA A 127 -32.30 -22.47 -10.92
C ALA A 127 -33.75 -22.44 -10.37
N GLU A 128 -34.08 -21.47 -9.53
CA GLU A 128 -35.45 -21.26 -9.03
C GLU A 128 -36.41 -20.91 -10.18
N ARG A 129 -35.97 -20.03 -11.10
CA ARG A 129 -36.73 -19.68 -12.30
C ARG A 129 -36.96 -20.90 -13.19
N ASP A 130 -35.94 -21.72 -13.45
CA ASP A 130 -36.09 -22.94 -14.27
C ASP A 130 -37.04 -23.95 -13.61
N THR A 131 -36.99 -24.07 -12.28
CA THR A 131 -37.92 -24.88 -11.50
C THR A 131 -39.35 -24.34 -11.60
N ALA A 132 -39.53 -23.01 -11.55
CA ALA A 132 -40.83 -22.37 -11.70
C ALA A 132 -41.41 -22.56 -13.12
N VAL A 133 -40.58 -22.40 -14.15
CA VAL A 133 -40.95 -22.65 -15.56
C VAL A 133 -41.37 -24.11 -15.75
N THR A 134 -40.61 -25.06 -15.19
CA THR A 134 -40.94 -26.48 -15.25
C THR A 134 -42.29 -26.76 -14.59
N ARG A 135 -42.53 -26.23 -13.38
CA ARG A 135 -43.83 -26.36 -12.69
C ARG A 135 -44.98 -25.76 -13.51
N ALA A 136 -44.78 -24.59 -14.12
CA ALA A 136 -45.78 -23.95 -14.97
C ALA A 136 -46.09 -24.79 -16.22
N ASN A 137 -45.07 -25.37 -16.86
CA ASN A 137 -45.24 -26.24 -18.02
C ASN A 137 -46.01 -27.53 -17.66
N THR A 138 -45.67 -28.17 -16.53
CA THR A 138 -46.40 -29.34 -16.04
C THR A 138 -47.85 -29.01 -15.72
N ALA A 139 -48.12 -27.86 -15.10
CA ALA A 139 -49.48 -27.40 -14.82
C ALA A 139 -50.28 -27.15 -16.12
N ASN A 140 -49.66 -26.51 -17.12
CA ASN A 140 -50.27 -26.28 -18.43
C ASN A 140 -50.57 -27.60 -19.17
N GLN A 141 -49.67 -28.57 -19.08
CA GLN A 141 -49.90 -29.90 -19.65
C GLN A 141 -51.07 -30.59 -18.97
N ALA A 142 -51.11 -30.61 -17.63
CA ALA A 142 -52.22 -31.18 -16.87
C ALA A 142 -53.56 -30.49 -17.19
N ALA A 143 -53.57 -29.16 -17.34
CA ALA A 143 -54.77 -28.41 -17.75
C ALA A 143 -55.23 -28.79 -19.16
N THR A 144 -54.29 -28.98 -20.09
CA THR A 144 -54.57 -29.41 -21.47
C THR A 144 -55.15 -30.82 -21.50
N GLU A 145 -54.56 -31.74 -20.74
CA GLU A 145 -55.05 -33.11 -20.57
C GLU A 145 -56.46 -33.12 -19.96
N ALA A 146 -56.69 -32.34 -18.89
CA ALA A 146 -58.02 -32.20 -18.29
C ALA A 146 -59.06 -31.64 -19.27
N HIS A 147 -58.70 -30.64 -20.09
CA HIS A 147 -59.58 -30.12 -21.15
C HIS A 147 -59.85 -31.15 -22.25
N SER A 148 -58.87 -31.98 -22.61
CA SER A 148 -59.05 -33.06 -23.58
C SER A 148 -59.98 -34.15 -23.04
N ALA A 149 -59.81 -34.55 -21.78
CA ALA A 149 -60.65 -35.52 -21.09
C ALA A 149 -62.08 -35.02 -20.95
N ARG A 150 -62.26 -33.73 -20.63
CA ARG A 150 -63.59 -33.10 -20.59
C ARG A 150 -64.27 -33.12 -21.97
N ARG A 151 -63.55 -32.77 -23.04
CA ARG A 151 -64.11 -32.82 -24.40
C ARG A 151 -64.48 -34.24 -24.82
N ALA A 152 -63.67 -35.23 -24.44
CA ALA A 152 -64.00 -36.64 -24.66
C ALA A 152 -65.29 -37.02 -23.91
N ALA A 153 -65.39 -36.68 -22.62
CA ALA A 153 -66.59 -36.94 -21.83
C ALA A 153 -67.84 -36.22 -22.38
N GLU A 154 -67.71 -34.98 -22.86
CA GLU A 154 -68.80 -34.24 -23.52
C GLU A 154 -69.22 -34.91 -24.83
N SER A 155 -68.27 -35.41 -25.63
CA SER A 155 -68.53 -36.18 -26.84
C SER A 155 -69.25 -37.50 -26.54
N ASP A 156 -68.79 -38.24 -25.54
CA ASP A 156 -69.40 -39.50 -25.10
C ASP A 156 -70.82 -39.26 -24.56
N ALA A 157 -71.01 -38.19 -23.78
CA ALA A 157 -72.33 -37.78 -23.32
C ALA A 157 -73.25 -37.39 -24.48
N ALA A 158 -72.74 -36.72 -25.52
CA ALA A 158 -73.51 -36.40 -26.72
C ALA A 158 -73.85 -37.67 -27.53
N ALA A 159 -72.93 -38.63 -27.63
CA ALA A 159 -73.18 -39.93 -28.25
C ALA A 159 -74.27 -40.69 -27.48
N ALA A 160 -74.15 -40.80 -26.16
CA ALA A 160 -75.15 -41.44 -25.31
C ALA A 160 -76.53 -40.76 -25.43
N ARG A 161 -76.60 -39.44 -25.58
CA ARG A 161 -77.87 -38.73 -25.85
C ARG A 161 -78.46 -39.09 -27.20
N ARG A 162 -77.64 -39.23 -28.25
CA ARG A 162 -78.11 -39.68 -29.58
C ARG A 162 -78.59 -41.12 -29.54
N ASP A 163 -77.87 -42.00 -28.86
CA ASP A 163 -78.25 -43.41 -28.70
C ASP A 163 -79.56 -43.53 -27.90
N LEU A 164 -79.72 -42.73 -26.84
CA LEU A 164 -80.96 -42.65 -26.09
C LEU A 164 -82.11 -42.12 -26.95
N ALA A 165 -81.88 -41.06 -27.74
CA ALA A 165 -82.89 -40.52 -28.66
C ALA A 165 -83.29 -41.57 -29.71
N ALA A 166 -82.31 -42.26 -30.30
CA ALA A 166 -82.55 -43.36 -31.24
C ALA A 166 -83.28 -44.54 -30.60
N ALA A 167 -82.95 -44.88 -29.35
CA ALA A 167 -83.66 -45.92 -28.59
C ALA A 167 -85.09 -45.50 -28.24
N VAL A 168 -85.33 -44.23 -27.92
CA VAL A 168 -86.67 -43.67 -27.70
C VAL A 168 -87.47 -43.69 -29.00
N GLU A 169 -86.89 -43.29 -30.14
CA GLU A 169 -87.53 -43.38 -31.46
C GLU A 169 -87.81 -44.84 -31.86
N ALA A 170 -86.85 -45.75 -31.66
CA ALA A 170 -87.02 -47.17 -31.92
C ALA A 170 -88.15 -47.74 -31.05
N ARG A 171 -88.21 -47.36 -29.77
CA ARG A 171 -89.30 -47.74 -28.86
C ARG A 171 -90.62 -47.10 -29.24
N HIS A 172 -90.62 -45.89 -29.79
CA HIS A 172 -91.84 -45.23 -30.28
C HIS A 172 -92.34 -45.87 -31.58
N LEU A 173 -91.43 -46.33 -32.44
CA LEU A 173 -91.74 -47.12 -33.63
C LEU A 173 -92.23 -48.51 -33.26
N GLU A 174 -91.63 -49.15 -32.25
CA GLU A 174 -92.04 -50.42 -31.69
C GLU A 174 -93.39 -50.31 -30.97
N SER A 175 -93.63 -49.22 -30.23
CA SER A 175 -94.95 -48.85 -29.73
C SER A 175 -95.93 -48.67 -30.88
N SER A 176 -95.58 -47.93 -31.95
CA SER A 176 -96.48 -47.77 -33.10
C SER A 176 -96.74 -49.07 -33.88
N ARG A 177 -95.82 -50.04 -33.80
CA ARG A 177 -95.98 -51.39 -34.37
C ARG A 177 -96.79 -52.27 -33.44
N ALA A 178 -96.61 -52.14 -32.13
CA ALA A 178 -97.42 -52.77 -31.10
C ALA A 178 -98.85 -52.23 -31.13
N ASP A 179 -99.07 -50.92 -31.28
CA ASP A 179 -100.37 -50.27 -31.43
C ASP A 179 -101.04 -50.67 -32.75
N ARG A 180 -100.27 -50.88 -33.83
CA ARG A 180 -100.79 -51.44 -35.10
C ARG A 180 -101.05 -52.94 -35.03
N ALA A 181 -100.27 -53.69 -34.27
CA ALA A 181 -100.49 -55.12 -34.00
C ALA A 181 -101.61 -55.35 -32.96
N GLU A 182 -101.82 -54.41 -32.04
CA GLU A 182 -102.90 -54.38 -31.07
C GLU A 182 -104.19 -53.90 -31.75
N ALA A 183 -104.14 -52.94 -32.67
CA ALA A 183 -105.26 -52.63 -33.55
C ALA A 183 -105.66 -53.82 -34.46
N ALA A 184 -104.71 -54.65 -34.88
CA ALA A 184 -104.96 -55.89 -35.63
C ALA A 184 -105.36 -57.10 -34.74
N ALA A 185 -105.02 -57.09 -33.44
CA ALA A 185 -105.35 -58.15 -32.49
C ALA A 185 -106.60 -57.85 -31.64
N VAL A 186 -107.02 -56.59 -31.55
CA VAL A 186 -108.26 -56.14 -30.88
C VAL A 186 -109.50 -56.56 -31.68
N GLU A 187 -109.37 -56.82 -32.98
CA GLU A 187 -110.47 -57.35 -33.80
C GLU A 187 -110.73 -58.85 -33.56
N ASP A 188 -109.77 -59.61 -33.00
CA ASP A 188 -109.91 -61.06 -32.72
C ASP A 188 -109.89 -61.44 -31.23
N ARG A 189 -109.56 -60.51 -30.31
CA ARG A 189 -109.55 -60.75 -28.85
C ARG A 189 -110.71 -60.07 -28.12
N ALA A 190 -111.85 -59.89 -28.80
CA ALA A 190 -113.06 -59.27 -28.25
C ALA A 190 -114.04 -60.27 -27.60
N ARG A 191 -113.58 -61.44 -27.14
CA ARG A 191 -114.40 -62.36 -26.33
C ARG A 191 -113.61 -62.94 -25.15
N ALA A 192 -113.93 -62.42 -23.96
CA ALA A 192 -113.63 -62.94 -22.62
C ALA A 192 -112.21 -62.77 -22.03
N GLU A 193 -111.80 -61.52 -21.75
CA GLU A 193 -110.88 -61.22 -20.64
C GLU A 193 -111.50 -60.15 -19.73
N SER A 194 -111.72 -60.51 -18.46
CA SER A 194 -112.34 -59.66 -17.42
C SER A 194 -111.59 -58.32 -17.30
N ALA A 195 -112.35 -57.23 -17.14
CA ALA A 195 -111.83 -55.88 -16.95
C ALA A 195 -110.83 -55.77 -15.77
N ASP A 196 -110.89 -56.70 -14.81
CA ASP A 196 -110.03 -56.74 -13.63
C ASP A 196 -108.57 -57.07 -13.96
N GLN A 197 -108.33 -57.92 -14.97
CA GLN A 197 -106.97 -58.26 -15.41
C GLN A 197 -106.29 -57.09 -16.12
N ARG A 198 -107.06 -56.27 -16.86
CA ARG A 198 -106.55 -55.03 -17.47
C ARG A 198 -106.23 -53.98 -16.40
N ALA A 199 -107.12 -53.81 -15.42
CA ALA A 199 -106.88 -52.91 -14.30
C ALA A 199 -105.63 -53.31 -13.49
N ALA A 200 -105.41 -54.61 -13.25
CA ALA A 200 -104.23 -55.11 -12.54
C ALA A 200 -102.90 -54.90 -13.31
N ARG A 201 -102.90 -55.07 -14.64
CA ARG A 201 -101.73 -54.80 -15.50
C ARG A 201 -101.38 -53.30 -15.50
N LEU A 202 -102.39 -52.44 -15.63
CA LEU A 202 -102.21 -50.98 -15.58
C LEU A 202 -101.71 -50.52 -14.19
N ALA A 203 -102.28 -51.05 -13.11
CA ALA A 203 -101.85 -50.72 -11.74
C ALA A 203 -100.39 -51.15 -11.46
N THR A 204 -99.94 -52.26 -12.03
CA THR A 204 -98.53 -52.69 -11.95
C THR A 204 -97.64 -51.74 -12.76
N ARG A 205 -98.05 -51.37 -13.98
CA ARG A 205 -97.28 -50.45 -14.83
C ARG A 205 -97.13 -49.06 -14.21
N VAL A 206 -98.19 -48.52 -13.63
CA VAL A 206 -98.15 -47.23 -12.90
C VAL A 206 -97.18 -47.33 -11.73
N ARG A 207 -97.21 -48.41 -10.94
CA ARG A 207 -96.25 -48.60 -9.83
C ARG A 207 -94.80 -48.61 -10.32
N THR A 208 -94.49 -49.34 -11.39
CA THR A 208 -93.13 -49.37 -11.99
C THR A 208 -92.69 -47.99 -12.50
N LEU A 209 -93.55 -47.27 -13.21
CA LEU A 209 -93.23 -45.91 -13.67
C LEU A 209 -93.03 -44.95 -12.50
N THR A 210 -93.78 -45.13 -11.41
CA THR A 210 -93.62 -44.30 -10.21
C THR A 210 -92.29 -44.55 -9.51
N THR A 211 -91.81 -45.80 -9.47
CA THR A 211 -90.47 -46.13 -8.94
C THR A 211 -89.36 -45.64 -9.85
N GLU A 212 -89.46 -45.86 -11.17
CA GLU A 212 -88.50 -45.34 -12.15
C GLU A 212 -88.37 -43.81 -12.07
N ARG A 213 -89.49 -43.09 -11.95
CA ARG A 213 -89.50 -41.64 -11.77
C ARG A 213 -88.78 -41.22 -10.49
N ARG A 214 -88.99 -41.94 -9.38
CA ARG A 214 -88.31 -41.66 -8.10
C ARG A 214 -86.81 -41.88 -8.21
N ASP A 215 -86.39 -42.97 -8.85
CA ASP A 215 -84.97 -43.29 -9.06
C ASP A 215 -84.28 -42.25 -9.97
N LEU A 216 -84.94 -41.84 -11.05
CA LEU A 216 -84.45 -40.77 -11.92
C LEU A 216 -84.33 -39.44 -11.18
N TRP A 217 -85.29 -39.11 -10.32
CA TRP A 217 -85.23 -37.90 -9.49
C TRP A 217 -84.03 -37.96 -8.53
N HIS A 218 -83.81 -39.09 -7.84
CA HIS A 218 -82.64 -39.25 -6.97
C HIS A 218 -81.31 -39.17 -7.73
N ARG A 219 -81.22 -39.76 -8.93
CA ARG A 219 -80.02 -39.65 -9.78
C ARG A 219 -79.77 -38.21 -10.20
N LEU A 220 -80.81 -37.49 -10.65
CA LEU A 220 -80.68 -36.10 -11.03
C LEU A 220 -80.17 -35.25 -9.85
N THR A 221 -80.76 -35.40 -8.66
CA THR A 221 -80.31 -34.69 -7.45
C THR A 221 -78.86 -35.03 -7.10
N ALA A 222 -78.45 -36.29 -7.23
CA ALA A 222 -77.06 -36.70 -6.98
C ALA A 222 -76.07 -36.11 -8.00
N GLU A 223 -76.43 -36.08 -9.29
CA GLU A 223 -75.59 -35.44 -10.32
C GLU A 223 -75.49 -33.93 -10.12
N THR A 224 -76.60 -33.26 -9.78
CA THR A 224 -76.60 -31.82 -9.48
C THR A 224 -75.69 -31.52 -8.29
N ALA A 225 -75.76 -32.30 -7.21
CA ALA A 225 -74.89 -32.13 -6.05
C ALA A 225 -73.39 -32.34 -6.40
N ARG A 226 -73.07 -33.31 -7.26
CA ARG A 226 -71.69 -33.50 -7.75
C ARG A 226 -71.21 -32.33 -8.62
N ALA A 227 -72.08 -31.81 -9.49
CA ALA A 227 -71.76 -30.66 -10.33
C ALA A 227 -71.53 -29.40 -9.49
N GLU A 228 -72.34 -29.18 -8.44
CA GLU A 228 -72.16 -28.07 -7.50
C GLU A 228 -70.85 -28.20 -6.71
N SER A 229 -70.51 -29.40 -6.23
CA SER A 229 -69.23 -29.66 -5.55
C SER A 229 -68.03 -29.39 -6.47
N ALA A 230 -68.07 -29.90 -7.71
CA ALA A 230 -67.01 -29.68 -8.70
C ALA A 230 -66.87 -28.19 -9.07
N ALA A 231 -67.98 -27.45 -9.16
CA ALA A 231 -67.96 -26.01 -9.39
C ALA A 231 -67.35 -25.24 -8.21
N ALA A 232 -67.65 -25.66 -6.97
CA ALA A 232 -67.08 -25.07 -5.77
C ALA A 232 -65.55 -25.32 -5.67
N GLU A 233 -65.10 -26.54 -5.96
CA GLU A 233 -63.68 -26.89 -6.01
C GLU A 233 -62.94 -26.09 -7.10
N ALA A 234 -63.51 -25.99 -8.30
CA ALA A 234 -62.94 -25.20 -9.39
C ALA A 234 -62.84 -23.71 -9.04
N ASN A 235 -63.84 -23.16 -8.35
CA ASN A 235 -63.81 -21.76 -7.91
C ASN A 235 -62.77 -21.53 -6.80
N SER A 236 -62.61 -22.47 -5.87
CA SER A 236 -61.56 -22.43 -4.86
C SER A 236 -60.16 -22.46 -5.49
N ALA A 237 -59.93 -23.40 -6.42
CA ALA A 237 -58.66 -23.50 -7.15
C ALA A 237 -58.34 -22.21 -7.94
N ARG A 238 -59.35 -21.59 -8.55
CA ARG A 238 -59.18 -20.29 -9.23
C ARG A 238 -58.77 -19.19 -8.25
N GLN A 239 -59.42 -19.09 -7.09
CA GLN A 239 -59.07 -18.08 -6.08
C GLN A 239 -57.63 -18.26 -5.57
N THR A 240 -57.20 -19.50 -5.36
CA THR A 240 -55.80 -19.78 -5.02
C THR A 240 -54.85 -19.34 -6.14
N ALA A 241 -55.14 -19.69 -7.39
CA ALA A 241 -54.31 -19.28 -8.53
C ALA A 241 -54.24 -17.76 -8.71
N GLU A 242 -55.34 -17.04 -8.49
CA GLU A 242 -55.39 -15.58 -8.52
C GLU A 242 -54.56 -14.96 -7.40
N SER A 243 -54.62 -15.53 -6.19
CA SER A 243 -53.79 -15.13 -5.06
C SER A 243 -52.30 -15.34 -5.34
N ASP A 244 -51.92 -16.52 -5.83
CA ASP A 244 -50.53 -16.86 -6.17
C ASP A 244 -49.99 -15.94 -7.28
N ALA A 245 -50.79 -15.66 -8.30
CA ALA A 245 -50.44 -14.71 -9.35
C ALA A 245 -50.25 -13.28 -8.80
N ALA A 246 -51.06 -12.86 -7.83
CA ALA A 246 -50.92 -11.56 -7.19
C ALA A 246 -49.69 -11.47 -6.29
N VAL A 247 -49.25 -12.58 -5.67
CA VAL A 247 -47.99 -12.67 -4.94
C VAL A 247 -46.81 -12.62 -5.91
N ALA A 248 -46.82 -13.44 -6.97
CA ALA A 248 -45.75 -13.47 -7.96
C ALA A 248 -45.54 -12.09 -8.64
N LYS A 249 -46.61 -11.34 -8.90
CA LYS A 249 -46.50 -9.95 -9.41
C LYS A 249 -45.82 -9.00 -8.42
N ARG A 250 -46.11 -9.13 -7.12
CA ARG A 250 -45.47 -8.31 -6.07
C ARG A 250 -43.99 -8.67 -5.95
N ASP A 251 -43.66 -9.96 -5.98
CA ASP A 251 -42.27 -10.41 -5.90
C ASP A 251 -41.46 -9.96 -7.13
N LEU A 252 -42.05 -10.00 -8.33
CA LEU A 252 -41.42 -9.48 -9.55
C LEU A 252 -41.18 -7.97 -9.48
N ALA A 253 -42.14 -7.21 -8.94
CA ALA A 253 -41.97 -5.77 -8.75
C ALA A 253 -40.84 -5.47 -7.76
N ALA A 254 -40.82 -6.15 -6.61
CA ALA A 254 -39.76 -6.02 -5.61
C ALA A 254 -38.38 -6.40 -6.17
N ALA A 255 -38.29 -7.49 -6.95
CA ALA A 255 -37.05 -7.90 -7.60
C ALA A 255 -36.57 -6.87 -8.64
N THR A 256 -37.49 -6.21 -9.34
CA THR A 256 -37.17 -5.16 -10.32
C THR A 256 -36.65 -3.90 -9.63
N GLU A 257 -37.28 -3.49 -8.52
CA GLU A 257 -36.80 -2.37 -7.69
C GLU A 257 -35.41 -2.66 -7.11
N ALA A 258 -35.21 -3.85 -6.55
CA ALA A 258 -33.91 -4.30 -6.06
C ALA A 258 -32.85 -4.29 -7.18
N HIS A 259 -33.19 -4.78 -8.38
CA HIS A 259 -32.29 -4.73 -9.52
C HIS A 259 -31.92 -3.29 -9.91
N SER A 260 -32.89 -2.37 -9.94
CA SER A 260 -32.63 -0.95 -10.20
C SER A 260 -31.70 -0.33 -9.15
N ALA A 261 -31.90 -0.65 -7.86
CA ALA A 261 -31.03 -0.19 -6.78
C ALA A 261 -29.60 -0.71 -6.96
N THR A 262 -29.42 -2.01 -7.24
CA THR A 262 -28.09 -2.58 -7.49
C THR A 262 -27.37 -1.94 -8.70
N GLN A 263 -28.11 -1.54 -9.74
CA GLN A 263 -27.51 -0.81 -10.87
C GLN A 263 -27.04 0.59 -10.49
N GLN A 264 -27.79 1.29 -9.62
CA GLN A 264 -27.39 2.61 -9.10
C GLN A 264 -26.16 2.52 -8.20
N ASP A 265 -26.10 1.51 -7.34
CA ASP A 265 -24.93 1.25 -6.48
C ASP A 265 -23.69 0.95 -7.33
N LEU A 266 -23.84 0.11 -8.35
CA LEU A 266 -22.76 -0.22 -9.29
C LEU A 266 -22.28 1.01 -10.08
N ALA A 267 -23.19 1.90 -10.49
CA ALA A 267 -22.82 3.17 -11.11
C ALA A 267 -22.03 4.07 -10.16
N THR A 268 -22.44 4.14 -8.90
CA THR A 268 -21.77 4.92 -7.85
C THR A 268 -20.37 4.38 -7.56
N VAL A 269 -20.22 3.06 -7.41
CA VAL A 269 -18.91 2.41 -7.20
C VAL A 269 -17.97 2.68 -8.39
N ARG A 270 -18.48 2.64 -9.63
CA ARG A 270 -17.68 2.97 -10.82
C ARG A 270 -17.20 4.42 -10.82
N ALA A 271 -18.04 5.37 -10.40
CA ALA A 271 -17.66 6.77 -10.28
C ALA A 271 -16.57 6.98 -9.21
N VAL A 272 -16.71 6.34 -8.05
CA VAL A 272 -15.70 6.37 -6.98
C VAL A 272 -14.37 5.75 -7.45
N LEU A 273 -14.41 4.62 -8.17
CA LEU A 273 -13.22 3.99 -8.73
C LEU A 273 -12.53 4.89 -9.77
N ALA A 274 -13.28 5.64 -10.58
CA ALA A 274 -12.71 6.60 -11.51
C ALA A 274 -12.04 7.78 -10.79
N SER A 275 -12.67 8.32 -9.74
CA SER A 275 -12.09 9.40 -8.91
C SER A 275 -10.79 8.98 -8.25
N THR A 276 -10.79 7.83 -7.57
CA THR A 276 -9.60 7.30 -6.89
C THR A 276 -8.45 7.02 -7.85
N ARG A 277 -8.74 6.56 -9.08
CA ARG A 277 -7.71 6.43 -10.12
C ARG A 277 -7.12 7.77 -10.54
N ALA A 278 -7.93 8.82 -10.65
CA ALA A 278 -7.44 10.15 -10.97
C ALA A 278 -6.54 10.70 -9.84
N GLU A 279 -6.96 10.55 -8.58
CA GLU A 279 -6.17 10.93 -7.41
C GLU A 279 -4.81 10.20 -7.34
N LEU A 280 -4.79 8.88 -7.60
CA LEU A 280 -3.55 8.11 -7.65
C LEU A 280 -2.60 8.58 -8.76
N ASN A 281 -3.13 8.99 -9.91
CA ASN A 281 -2.31 9.53 -11.00
C ASN A 281 -1.72 10.89 -10.62
N THR A 282 -2.49 11.75 -9.95
CA THR A 282 -1.99 13.03 -9.41
C THR A 282 -0.88 12.79 -8.38
N LEU A 283 -1.09 11.90 -7.41
CA LEU A 283 -0.07 11.56 -6.42
C LEU A 283 1.21 11.00 -7.04
N ARG A 284 1.11 10.21 -8.12
CA ARG A 284 2.28 9.74 -8.88
C ARG A 284 3.02 10.87 -9.58
N ALA A 285 2.30 11.83 -10.16
CA ALA A 285 2.90 13.00 -10.78
C ALA A 285 3.65 13.85 -9.73
N ASP A 286 3.03 14.08 -8.57
CA ASP A 286 3.62 14.82 -7.44
C ASP A 286 4.88 14.12 -6.88
N LEU A 287 4.84 12.79 -6.75
CA LEU A 287 6.00 11.99 -6.34
C LEU A 287 7.14 12.09 -7.36
N THR A 288 6.81 12.16 -8.65
CA THR A 288 7.81 12.30 -9.71
C THR A 288 8.43 13.71 -9.70
N ALA A 289 7.60 14.73 -9.50
CA ALA A 289 8.05 16.12 -9.36
C ALA A 289 8.98 16.29 -8.15
N THR A 290 8.57 15.80 -6.98
CA THR A 290 9.39 15.84 -5.75
C THR A 290 10.72 15.10 -5.88
N ARG A 291 10.74 13.93 -6.53
CA ARG A 291 12.00 13.23 -6.85
C ARG A 291 12.93 14.04 -7.72
N THR A 292 12.38 14.73 -8.73
CA THR A 292 13.16 15.59 -9.62
C THR A 292 13.73 16.78 -8.86
N SER A 293 12.90 17.47 -8.06
CA SER A 293 13.37 18.57 -7.21
C SER A 293 14.43 18.14 -6.20
N LEU A 294 14.32 16.94 -5.64
CA LEU A 294 15.33 16.40 -4.72
C LEU A 294 16.66 16.12 -5.44
N ALA A 295 16.61 15.56 -6.65
CA ALA A 295 17.80 15.33 -7.47
C ALA A 295 18.49 16.64 -7.86
N ASP A 296 17.71 17.67 -8.21
CA ASP A 296 18.22 19.01 -8.50
C ASP A 296 18.87 19.64 -7.25
N ALA A 297 18.21 19.55 -6.08
CA ALA A 297 18.75 20.05 -4.83
C ALA A 297 20.05 19.33 -4.44
N HIS A 298 20.12 18.00 -4.62
CA HIS A 298 21.35 17.24 -4.40
C HIS A 298 22.48 17.70 -5.34
N THR A 299 22.16 17.95 -6.62
CA THR A 299 23.14 18.44 -7.60
C THR A 299 23.65 19.83 -7.21
N GLN A 300 22.76 20.73 -6.80
CA GLN A 300 23.10 22.08 -6.31
C GLN A 300 23.95 22.03 -5.04
N ALA A 301 23.60 21.18 -4.07
CA ALA A 301 24.37 20.99 -2.84
C ALA A 301 25.79 20.48 -3.15
N THR A 302 25.90 19.49 -4.05
CA THR A 302 27.19 18.95 -4.50
C THR A 302 28.04 20.02 -5.19
N ALA A 303 27.42 20.83 -6.05
CA ALA A 303 28.09 21.94 -6.72
C ALA A 303 28.58 23.00 -5.72
N ALA A 304 27.74 23.40 -4.76
CA ALA A 304 28.09 24.34 -3.70
C ALA A 304 29.22 23.81 -2.83
N GLN A 305 29.19 22.53 -2.46
CA GLN A 305 30.29 21.87 -1.73
C GLN A 305 31.59 21.91 -2.52
N SER A 306 31.57 21.59 -3.82
CA SER A 306 32.76 21.66 -4.68
C SER A 306 33.32 23.08 -4.81
N GLN A 307 32.46 24.10 -4.79
CA GLN A 307 32.85 25.49 -4.85
C GLN A 307 33.45 25.97 -3.52
N ALA A 308 32.84 25.58 -2.39
CA ALA A 308 33.36 25.85 -1.07
C ALA A 308 34.74 25.21 -0.85
N GLN A 309 34.91 23.96 -1.31
CA GLN A 309 36.20 23.26 -1.25
C GLN A 309 37.27 24.00 -2.06
N ARG A 310 36.98 24.36 -3.32
CA ARG A 310 37.91 25.14 -4.16
C ARG A 310 38.27 26.50 -3.54
N ALA A 311 37.30 27.17 -2.93
CA ALA A 311 37.55 28.43 -2.24
C ALA A 311 38.46 28.22 -1.02
N ALA A 312 38.24 27.16 -0.23
CA ALA A 312 39.08 26.80 0.90
C ALA A 312 40.52 26.47 0.45
N ASP A 313 40.68 25.65 -0.59
CA ASP A 313 41.99 25.28 -1.14
C ASP A 313 42.75 26.51 -1.63
N SER A 314 42.09 27.41 -2.37
CA SER A 314 42.69 28.67 -2.83
C SER A 314 43.13 29.58 -1.68
N ARG A 315 42.40 29.56 -0.55
CA ARG A 315 42.75 30.34 0.64
C ARG A 315 43.95 29.74 1.37
N VAL A 316 44.01 28.41 1.46
CA VAL A 316 45.16 27.70 2.02
C VAL A 316 46.42 27.98 1.19
N GLU A 317 46.33 27.92 -0.14
CA GLU A 317 47.46 28.27 -1.02
C GLU A 317 47.91 29.73 -0.86
N ALA A 318 46.96 30.67 -0.71
CA ALA A 318 47.29 32.08 -0.47
C ALA A 318 48.02 32.27 0.86
N LEU A 319 47.51 31.67 1.95
CA LEU A 319 48.14 31.71 3.28
C LEU A 319 49.52 31.05 3.26
N HIS A 320 49.67 29.94 2.53
CA HIS A 320 50.97 29.28 2.37
C HIS A 320 51.98 30.20 1.69
N ARG A 321 51.60 30.84 0.57
CA ARG A 321 52.45 31.83 -0.12
C ARG A 321 52.82 33.01 0.77
N GLU A 322 51.86 33.58 1.49
CA GLU A 322 52.11 34.67 2.44
C GLU A 322 53.11 34.26 3.53
N HIS A 323 52.97 33.04 4.07
CA HIS A 323 53.88 32.50 5.08
C HIS A 323 55.29 32.26 4.52
N THR A 324 55.42 31.68 3.33
CA THR A 324 56.72 31.49 2.66
C THR A 324 57.41 32.83 2.41
N GLN A 325 56.69 33.83 1.92
CA GLN A 325 57.23 35.19 1.72
C GLN A 325 57.60 35.88 3.03
N ALA A 326 56.87 35.63 4.12
CA ALA A 326 57.22 36.14 5.44
C ALA A 326 58.50 35.48 5.97
N LEU A 327 58.65 34.16 5.79
CA LEU A 327 59.87 33.42 6.14
C LEU A 327 61.07 33.92 5.34
N GLU A 328 60.93 34.11 4.03
CA GLU A 328 62.00 34.66 3.18
C GLU A 328 62.43 36.05 3.66
N ARG A 329 61.47 36.93 3.99
CA ARG A 329 61.75 38.25 4.57
C ARG A 329 62.48 38.14 5.91
N HIS A 330 62.04 37.26 6.81
CA HIS A 330 62.71 37.05 8.08
C HIS A 330 64.14 36.51 7.94
N ILE A 331 64.35 35.53 7.06
CA ILE A 331 65.68 34.98 6.77
C ILE A 331 66.58 36.06 6.19
N THR A 332 66.09 36.85 5.23
CA THR A 332 66.84 37.96 4.63
C THR A 332 67.24 38.99 5.69
N THR A 333 66.31 39.41 6.55
CA THR A 333 66.58 40.34 7.66
C THR A 333 67.56 39.76 8.68
N ALA A 334 67.47 38.47 8.99
CA ALA A 334 68.41 37.80 9.89
C ALA A 334 69.83 37.72 9.29
N LEU A 335 69.93 37.45 7.99
CA LEU A 335 71.21 37.41 7.27
C LEU A 335 71.85 38.81 7.18
N THR A 336 71.08 39.86 6.89
CA THR A 336 71.61 41.24 6.89
C THR A 336 72.04 41.69 8.29
N ALA A 337 71.26 41.37 9.33
CA ALA A 337 71.66 41.64 10.71
C ALA A 337 72.95 40.88 11.11
N THR A 338 73.11 39.63 10.66
CA THR A 338 74.32 38.82 10.90
C THR A 338 75.52 39.40 10.15
N ALA A 339 75.34 39.82 8.90
CA ALA A 339 76.39 40.48 8.12
C ALA A 339 76.84 41.79 8.77
N ALA A 340 75.89 42.64 9.21
CA ALA A 340 76.18 43.86 9.94
C ALA A 340 76.95 43.57 11.24
N ARG A 341 76.54 42.56 12.00
CA ARG A 341 77.26 42.12 13.22
C ARG A 341 78.71 41.68 12.90
N ASN A 342 78.90 40.86 11.87
CA ASN A 342 80.24 40.40 11.47
C ASN A 342 81.13 41.57 11.03
N GLN A 343 80.55 42.56 10.33
CA GLN A 343 81.27 43.77 9.93
C GLN A 343 81.70 44.61 11.14
N VAL A 344 80.81 44.81 12.12
CA VAL A 344 81.15 45.46 13.40
C VAL A 344 82.26 44.70 14.13
N GLN A 345 82.21 43.36 14.16
CA GLN A 345 83.26 42.55 14.78
C GLN A 345 84.61 42.67 14.06
N ALA A 346 84.61 42.72 12.72
CA ALA A 346 85.82 42.90 11.93
C ALA A 346 86.47 44.28 12.18
N GLU A 347 85.67 45.34 12.23
CA GLU A 347 86.15 46.70 12.57
C GLU A 347 86.68 46.77 14.02
N LEU A 348 86.03 46.08 14.97
CA LEU A 348 86.51 45.96 16.35
C LEU A 348 87.84 45.20 16.45
N ALA A 349 88.01 44.13 15.67
CA ALA A 349 89.28 43.41 15.59
C ALA A 349 90.39 44.28 14.99
N TYR A 350 90.08 45.06 13.95
CA TYR A 350 91.02 46.01 13.35
C TYR A 350 91.46 47.11 14.34
N LEU A 351 90.53 47.64 15.14
CA LEU A 351 90.81 48.59 16.22
C LEU A 351 91.78 48.03 17.27
N LEU A 352 91.67 46.73 17.58
CA LEU A 352 92.56 46.07 18.54
C LEU A 352 93.97 45.85 17.97
N ASP A 353 94.11 45.70 16.65
CA ASP A 353 95.40 45.51 15.96
C ASP A 353 96.11 46.82 15.54
N SER A 354 95.43 47.98 15.54
CA SER A 354 96.01 49.28 15.15
C SER A 354 95.65 50.44 16.10
N PRO A 355 96.35 50.57 17.24
CA PRO A 355 96.01 51.55 18.29
C PRO A 355 96.41 53.02 18.00
N ALA A 356 96.96 53.33 16.81
CA ALA A 356 97.49 54.66 16.50
C ALA A 356 96.48 55.64 15.90
N GLU A 357 95.31 55.18 15.44
CA GLU A 357 94.24 56.06 14.94
C GLU A 357 93.33 56.55 16.08
N SER A 358 92.95 57.82 16.06
CA SER A 358 92.08 58.40 17.08
C SER A 358 90.65 57.82 16.98
N LEU A 359 90.16 57.29 18.10
CA LEU A 359 88.81 56.73 18.28
C LEU A 359 87.66 57.51 17.59
N PRO A 360 87.67 58.87 17.56
CA PRO A 360 86.61 59.64 16.91
C PRO A 360 86.56 59.50 15.39
N ALA A 361 87.71 59.34 14.71
CA ALA A 361 87.75 59.17 13.26
C ALA A 361 87.22 57.79 12.83
N HIS A 362 87.41 56.79 13.69
CA HIS A 362 86.96 55.42 13.45
C HIS A 362 85.45 55.25 13.69
N LEU A 363 84.90 55.85 14.76
CA LEU A 363 83.45 55.87 15.00
C LEU A 363 82.66 56.54 13.86
N ARG A 364 83.24 57.55 13.20
CA ARG A 364 82.65 58.18 12.02
C ARG A 364 82.59 57.24 10.82
N ARG A 365 83.70 56.56 10.51
CA ARG A 365 83.75 55.54 9.44
C ARG A 365 82.77 54.39 9.66
N LEU A 366 82.61 53.97 10.91
CA LEU A 366 81.68 52.90 11.30
C LEU A 366 80.21 53.35 11.17
N HIS A 367 79.92 54.61 11.50
CA HIS A 367 78.59 55.18 11.26
C HIS A 367 78.30 55.33 9.76
N ASP A 368 79.27 55.79 8.97
CA ASP A 368 79.14 55.96 7.51
C ASP A 368 79.03 54.60 6.79
N SER A 369 79.69 53.54 7.27
CA SER A 369 79.59 52.19 6.69
C SER A 369 78.26 51.49 7.04
N LEU A 370 77.74 51.70 8.26
CA LEU A 370 76.43 51.18 8.67
C LEU A 370 75.26 51.93 8.02
N SER A 371 75.45 53.20 7.64
CA SER A 371 74.42 54.01 6.98
C SER A 371 74.44 53.90 5.45
N SER A 372 75.45 53.25 4.86
CA SER A 372 75.55 53.00 3.41
C SER A 372 75.15 51.58 2.98
N SER A 373 74.82 50.69 3.92
CA SER A 373 74.24 49.38 3.61
C SER A 373 72.74 49.51 3.37
N PRO A 374 72.22 49.15 2.17
CA PRO A 374 70.81 49.31 1.79
C PRO A 374 69.84 48.37 2.50
#